data_AF-A0A9P7GCY9-F1
#
_entry.id   AF-A0A9P7GCY9-F1
#
_cell.length_a   1.000
_cell.length_b   1.000
_cell.length_c   1.000
_cell.angle_alpha   90.00
_cell.angle_beta   90.00
_cell.angle_gamma   90.00
#
_symmetry.space_group_name_H-M   'P 1'
#
loop_
_entity.id
_entity.type
_entity.pdbx_description
1 polymer ?
#
loop_
_entity_poly.entity_id
_entity_poly.type
_entity_poly.pdbx_seq_one_letter_code
_entity_poly.pdbx_strand_id
1 'polypeptide(L)'
;MASVNPVNPKPFMQELTGKPVFVRLKWGLEYKGFLVSTDGYMNLQVRPIAFVSPITLQLDLQLANTEEFQDGQSNGALGEVFIR
;
A
#
# COMPACT_ATOMS: atom_id res chain seq x y z
N MET A 1 -26.92 -10.33 -3.74
CA MET A 1 -26.28 -9.74 -2.55
C MET A 1 -25.09 -10.60 -2.21
N ALA A 2 -23.87 -10.06 -2.21
CA ALA A 2 -22.68 -10.83 -1.83
C ALA A 2 -22.80 -11.19 -0.35
N SER A 3 -22.89 -12.49 -0.05
CA SER A 3 -22.83 -12.98 1.33
C SER A 3 -21.49 -12.54 1.91
N VAL A 4 -21.52 -11.63 2.87
CA VAL A 4 -20.33 -11.25 3.65
C VAL A 4 -20.03 -12.44 4.55
N ASN A 5 -19.30 -13.41 4.02
CA ASN A 5 -18.73 -14.46 4.83
C ASN A 5 -17.81 -13.78 5.86
N PRO A 6 -17.89 -14.13 7.15
CA PRO A 6 -16.99 -13.58 8.16
C PRO A 6 -15.56 -13.99 7.81
N VAL A 7 -14.83 -13.06 7.20
CA VAL A 7 -13.43 -13.27 6.83
C VAL A 7 -12.62 -13.02 8.08
N ASN A 8 -11.87 -14.02 8.50
CA ASN A 8 -11.02 -13.88 9.67
C ASN A 8 -9.92 -12.84 9.35
N PRO A 9 -9.62 -11.87 10.23
CA PRO A 9 -8.74 -10.75 9.88
C PRO A 9 -7.33 -11.19 9.46
N LYS A 10 -6.78 -12.22 10.10
CA LYS A 10 -5.44 -12.76 9.78
C LYS A 10 -5.33 -13.27 8.33
N PRO A 11 -6.16 -14.22 7.87
CA PRO A 11 -6.09 -14.67 6.48
C PRO A 11 -6.46 -13.57 5.48
N PHE A 12 -7.33 -12.62 5.85
CA PHE A 12 -7.63 -11.47 5.00
C PHE A 12 -6.39 -10.60 4.74
N MET A 13 -5.63 -10.27 5.77
CA MET A 13 -4.41 -9.48 5.64
C MET A 13 -3.30 -10.22 4.85
N GLN A 14 -3.20 -11.54 5.02
CA GLN A 14 -2.29 -12.37 4.22
C GLN A 14 -2.67 -12.35 2.74
N GLU A 15 -3.96 -12.38 2.41
CA GLU A 15 -4.42 -12.33 1.01
C GLU A 15 -4.19 -10.98 0.32
N LEU A 16 -4.07 -9.91 1.12
CA LEU A 16 -3.73 -8.57 0.61
C LEU A 16 -2.23 -8.41 0.33
N THR A 17 -1.39 -9.32 0.80
CA THR A 17 0.05 -9.28 0.56
C THR A 17 0.33 -9.44 -0.94
N GLY A 18 1.13 -8.52 -1.51
CA GLY A 18 1.42 -8.44 -2.94
C GLY A 18 0.34 -7.74 -3.78
N LYS A 19 -0.80 -7.35 -3.19
CA LYS A 19 -1.86 -6.60 -3.87
C LYS A 19 -1.70 -5.09 -3.64
N PRO A 20 -2.20 -4.24 -4.55
CA PRO A 20 -2.28 -2.81 -4.31
C PRO A 20 -3.31 -2.56 -3.19
N VAL A 21 -2.90 -1.84 -2.16
CA VAL A 21 -3.70 -1.52 -0.98
C VAL A 21 -3.78 -0.01 -0.77
N PHE A 22 -4.89 0.41 -0.18
CA PHE A 22 -5.11 1.77 0.29
C PHE A 22 -5.18 1.75 1.81
N VAL A 23 -4.19 2.34 2.48
CA VAL A 23 -4.10 2.35 3.94
C VAL A 23 -4.46 3.74 4.43
N ARG A 24 -5.56 3.85 5.17
CA ARG A 24 -5.99 5.09 5.80
C ARG A 24 -5.81 5.00 7.31
N LEU A 25 -4.98 5.87 7.86
CA LEU A 25 -4.79 6.03 9.30
C LEU A 25 -5.89 6.91 9.91
N LYS A 26 -6.06 6.76 11.22
CA LYS A 26 -7.05 7.51 12.02
C LYS A 26 -6.91 9.03 11.91
N TRP A 27 -5.70 9.51 11.65
CA TRP A 27 -5.36 10.93 11.63
C TRP A 27 -5.40 11.56 10.23
N GLY A 28 -6.04 10.90 9.26
CA GLY A 28 -6.19 11.44 7.91
C GLY A 28 -4.99 11.22 6.98
N LEU A 29 -3.94 10.54 7.48
CA LEU A 29 -2.84 10.07 6.66
C LEU A 29 -3.28 8.86 5.84
N GLU A 30 -3.05 8.94 4.54
CA GLU A 30 -3.45 7.95 3.57
C GLU A 30 -2.23 7.54 2.74
N TYR A 31 -1.99 6.23 2.65
CA TYR A 31 -0.88 5.65 1.91
C TYR A 31 -1.41 4.77 0.78
N LYS A 32 -0.87 4.97 -0.42
CA LYS A 32 -1.15 4.14 -1.60
C LYS A 32 0.08 3.36 -1.99
N GLY A 33 -0.02 2.04 -1.99
CA GLY A 33 1.12 1.21 -2.40
C GLY A 33 0.77 -0.27 -2.52
N PHE A 34 1.78 -1.10 -2.75
CA PHE A 34 1.65 -2.54 -2.65
C PHE A 34 1.98 -2.99 -1.23
N LEU A 35 1.16 -3.87 -0.66
CA LEU A 35 1.46 -4.46 0.64
C LEU A 35 2.60 -5.47 0.47
N VAL A 36 3.74 -5.26 1.11
CA VAL A 36 4.89 -6.19 1.08
C VAL A 36 4.74 -7.25 2.15
N SER A 37 4.40 -6.82 3.37
CA SER A 37 4.28 -7.69 4.51
C SER A 37 3.33 -7.08 5.54
N THR A 38 2.72 -7.96 6.32
CA THR A 38 1.91 -7.57 7.47
C THR A 38 1.96 -8.67 8.53
N ASP A 39 1.92 -8.27 9.81
CA ASP A 39 1.95 -9.19 10.93
C ASP A 39 0.70 -9.05 11.85
N GLY A 40 0.64 -9.90 12.88
CA GLY A 40 -0.50 -9.98 13.80
C GLY A 40 -0.75 -8.73 14.64
N TYR A 41 0.16 -7.77 14.66
CA TYR A 41 0.02 -6.46 15.29
C TYR A 41 -0.43 -5.36 14.31
N MET A 42 -0.76 -5.72 13.07
CA MET A 42 -1.15 -4.80 12.00
C MET A 42 -0.04 -3.83 11.59
N ASN A 43 1.25 -4.17 11.78
CA ASN A 43 2.27 -3.42 11.08
C ASN A 43 2.12 -3.71 9.57
N LEU A 44 2.30 -2.67 8.75
CA LEU A 44 2.14 -2.74 7.30
C LEU A 44 3.39 -2.19 6.64
N GLN A 45 4.06 -3.02 5.85
CA GLN A 45 5.11 -2.56 4.97
C GLN A 45 4.49 -2.25 3.61
N VAL A 46 4.47 -0.98 3.24
CA VAL A 46 3.90 -0.50 1.99
C VAL A 46 5.04 -0.06 1.10
N ARG A 47 5.13 -0.68 -0.08
CA ARG A 47 6.07 -0.27 -1.12
C ARG A 47 5.35 0.54 -2.20
N PRO A 48 6.09 1.35 -2.96
CA PRO A 48 5.52 2.14 -4.02
C PRO A 48 4.82 1.34 -5.12
N ILE A 49 3.81 1.96 -5.74
CA ILE A 49 3.25 1.49 -7.01
C ILE A 49 4.19 1.89 -8.15
N ALA A 50 5.16 1.02 -8.44
CA ALA A 50 5.89 1.10 -9.71
C ALA A 50 5.00 0.53 -10.81
N PHE A 51 4.34 1.40 -11.58
CA PHE A 51 3.82 1.00 -12.89
C PHE A 51 5.01 0.76 -13.80
N VAL A 52 5.45 -0.49 -13.91
CA VAL A 52 6.41 -0.89 -14.94
C VAL A 52 5.64 -0.89 -16.25
N SER A 53 5.61 0.25 -16.93
CA SER A 53 5.09 0.33 -18.29
C SER A 53 6.04 -0.48 -19.19
N PRO A 54 5.56 -1.47 -19.97
CA PRO A 54 6.45 -2.35 -20.76
C PRO A 54 7.20 -1.63 -21.89
N ILE A 55 6.93 -0.34 -22.10
CA ILE A 55 7.41 0.45 -23.25
C ILE A 55 8.59 1.37 -22.92
N THR A 56 9.00 1.48 -21.65
CA THR A 56 10.10 2.39 -21.25
C THR A 56 11.25 1.59 -20.62
N LEU A 57 12.10 1.00 -21.46
CA LEU A 57 13.41 0.42 -21.09
C LEU A 57 14.44 1.53 -20.81
N GLN A 58 14.05 2.54 -20.04
CA GLN A 58 15.00 3.45 -19.40
C GLN A 58 15.17 2.94 -17.98
N LEU A 59 16.42 2.85 -17.54
CA LEU A 59 16.88 2.48 -16.21
C LEU A 59 16.31 3.43 -15.13
N ASP A 60 15.00 3.46 -14.91
CA ASP A 60 14.37 4.10 -13.77
C ASP A 60 14.38 3.09 -12.62
N LEU A 61 15.60 2.75 -12.20
CA LEU A 61 15.87 1.88 -11.06
C LEU A 61 15.58 2.60 -9.73
N GLN A 62 14.90 3.74 -9.76
CA GLN A 62 14.65 4.55 -8.60
C GLN A 62 13.26 5.16 -8.56
N LEU A 63 12.42 4.50 -7.77
CA LEU A 63 11.39 5.14 -6.96
C LEU A 63 10.25 5.83 -7.74
N ALA A 64 9.32 5.03 -8.29
CA ALA A 64 7.94 5.34 -7.92
C ALA A 64 7.93 5.39 -6.39
N ASN A 65 7.40 6.43 -5.77
CA ASN A 65 7.35 6.57 -4.32
C ASN A 65 5.90 6.27 -3.88
N THR A 66 5.72 5.61 -2.74
CA THR A 66 4.44 5.54 -2.02
C THR A 66 3.93 6.97 -1.80
N GLU A 67 2.81 7.32 -2.43
CA GLU A 67 2.25 8.66 -2.29
C GLU A 67 1.57 8.79 -0.93
N GLU A 68 1.94 9.82 -0.16
CA GLU A 68 1.22 10.23 1.04
C GLU A 68 0.15 11.24 0.67
N PHE A 69 -1.07 10.98 1.14
CA PHE A 69 -2.17 11.92 1.08
C PHE A 69 -2.56 12.34 2.50
N GLN A 70 -2.81 13.62 2.69
CA GLN A 70 -3.42 14.17 3.90
C GLN A 70 -4.60 15.05 3.47
N ASP A 71 -5.78 14.76 4.01
CA ASP A 71 -7.01 15.50 3.69
C ASP A 71 -7.32 15.60 2.18
N GLY A 72 -6.95 14.58 1.42
CA GLY A 72 -7.15 14.51 -0.03
C GLY A 72 -6.13 15.29 -0.88
N GLN A 73 -5.14 15.93 -0.27
CA GLN A 73 -3.99 16.52 -0.97
C GLN A 73 -2.78 15.58 -0.89
N SER A 74 -2.08 15.38 -2.02
CA SER A 74 -0.81 14.65 -2.02
C SER A 74 0.26 15.51 -1.33
N ASN A 75 0.76 15.04 -0.20
CA ASN A 75 1.89 15.63 0.52
C ASN A 75 3.24 15.27 -0.12
N GLY A 76 3.21 14.36 -1.08
CA GLY A 76 4.37 13.98 -1.87
C GLY A 76 4.69 12.50 -1.83
N ALA A 77 5.87 12.23 -2.35
CA ALA A 77 6.43 10.92 -2.58
C ALA A 77 7.21 10.44 -1.34
N LEU A 78 6.68 9.46 -0.61
CA LEU A 78 7.43 8.71 0.40
C LEU A 78 7.96 7.42 -0.22
N GLY A 79 9.17 6.99 0.07
CA GLY A 79 9.72 5.75 -0.51
C GLY A 79 9.00 4.49 -0.02
N GLU A 80 9.77 3.56 0.56
CA GLU A 80 9.18 2.47 1.32
C GLU A 80 8.69 3.00 2.68
N VAL A 81 7.45 2.69 3.05
CA VAL A 81 6.84 3.16 4.30
C VAL A 81 6.56 1.96 5.21
N PHE A 82 7.00 2.06 6.46
CA PHE A 82 6.66 1.10 7.50
C PHE A 82 5.67 1.72 8.49
N ILE A 83 4.47 1.18 8.54
CA ILE A 83 3.38 1.62 9.40
C ILE A 83 3.34 0.70 10.62
N ARG A 84 3.33 1.29 11.83
CA ARG A 84 3.19 0.60 13.12
C ARG A 84 1.87 0.91 13.78
#